data_AF-A0A7X2PPM2-F1
#
_entry.id   AF-A0A7X2PPM2-F1
#
_cell.length_a   1.000
_cell.length_b   1.000
_cell.length_c   1.000
_cell.angle_alpha   90.00
_cell.angle_beta   90.00
_cell.angle_gamma   90.00
#
_symmetry.space_group_name_H-M   'P 1'
#
loop_
_entity.id
_entity.type
_entity.pdbx_description
1 polymer ?
#
loop_
_entity_poly.entity_id
_entity_poly.type
_entity_poly.pdbx_seq_one_letter_code
_entity_poly.pdbx_strand_id
1 'polypeptide(L)'
;MRRRLFLASLAAAGQPSIRPEVFMKSPGKGTAIMGIAYYTKSTGPDMVSIEQRWSRSDTIDTIFRRASTDNGRSWSAPVESKTGEKRPNGTWRKHPRAGFVDPKTKRLLEFWMEAVLPTDDPLEGLRHYGVYYTIDGGATRQLIHKGFDAQHPIPGAQLGRNGFMLGDHGSAPITAPNGDILLPLEIFPAKDGKLYNPGGGYTWSDAAVAIGRWKGADLEWTMSNLVQGDPAVTTRGMVEPTIAFLDRNRVLMVLRGSNDKSAKLPGYKWFTVSNDGGRTFPPAKPWTYTTGENFFSPSACSFLLPHSNGKIYWLGNITPENPKGNRPRYPFVIAEADKVTGLLKQNTVRQIDTRQNGENEILTLSNFYGHEDRETKEIVLYMTRLFALPDGWEGDAMRYRIPAT
;
A
#
# COMPACT_ATOMS: atom_id res chain seq x y z
N MET A 1 3.25 38.45 9.04
CA MET A 1 3.64 37.87 10.35
C MET A 1 2.66 36.79 10.87
N ARG A 2 2.28 35.79 10.04
CA ARG A 2 1.53 34.59 10.47
C ARG A 2 2.02 33.32 9.73
N ARG A 3 3.33 33.23 9.46
CA ARG A 3 3.94 32.22 8.57
C ARG A 3 4.99 31.32 9.23
N ARG A 4 5.09 31.29 10.57
CA ARG A 4 6.11 30.53 11.32
C ARG A 4 5.57 29.59 12.41
N LEU A 5 4.27 29.26 12.38
CA LEU A 5 3.64 28.39 13.39
C LEU A 5 3.05 27.09 12.84
N PHE A 6 3.32 26.75 11.59
CA PHE A 6 3.08 25.40 11.08
C PHE A 6 4.37 24.58 11.31
N LEU A 7 4.32 23.66 12.27
CA LEU A 7 5.35 22.65 12.64
C LEU A 7 6.46 23.03 13.65
N ALA A 8 6.39 24.16 14.34
CA ALA A 8 7.28 24.45 15.48
C ALA A 8 6.57 24.19 16.82
N SER A 9 6.35 22.91 17.16
CA SER A 9 6.25 22.41 18.54
C SER A 9 5.82 20.94 18.52
N LEU A 10 6.78 20.02 18.46
CA LEU A 10 6.61 18.64 18.95
C LEU A 10 8.02 18.04 19.19
N ALA A 11 8.89 18.79 19.88
CA ALA A 11 9.95 18.18 20.67
C ALA A 11 9.39 18.04 22.09
N ALA A 12 8.47 17.10 22.28
CA ALA A 12 8.14 16.63 23.62
C ALA A 12 9.40 15.93 24.15
N ALA A 13 10.15 16.63 25.00
CA ALA A 13 11.20 16.01 25.80
C ALA A 13 10.58 14.81 26.54
N GLY A 14 11.07 13.61 26.23
CA GLY A 14 10.59 12.35 26.84
C GLY A 14 9.91 11.36 25.89
N GLN A 15 9.65 11.67 24.62
CA GLN A 15 9.24 10.63 23.67
C GLN A 15 10.45 9.82 23.19
N PRO A 16 10.39 8.47 23.25
CA PRO A 16 11.48 7.64 22.72
C PRO A 16 11.70 7.94 21.23
N SER A 17 12.98 8.01 20.85
CA SER A 17 13.38 8.46 19.52
C SER A 17 13.07 7.42 18.44
N ILE A 18 12.72 7.93 17.25
CA ILE A 18 12.65 7.12 16.04
C ILE A 18 14.07 6.77 15.64
N ARG A 19 14.31 5.49 15.33
CA ARG A 19 15.65 4.98 15.03
C ARG A 19 15.71 4.50 13.58
N PRO A 20 16.24 5.32 12.65
CA PRO A 20 16.48 4.89 11.27
C PRO A 20 17.79 4.11 11.18
N GLU A 21 17.81 3.08 10.34
CA GLU A 21 19.02 2.36 9.95
C GLU A 21 18.90 1.89 8.51
N VAL A 22 20.04 1.69 7.85
CA VAL A 22 20.06 1.08 6.51
C VAL A 22 19.74 -0.40 6.66
N PHE A 23 18.63 -0.84 6.08
CA PHE A 23 18.26 -2.25 6.05
C PHE A 23 19.01 -2.98 4.94
N MET A 24 19.01 -2.41 3.74
CA MET A 24 19.72 -2.92 2.57
C MET A 24 20.21 -1.75 1.72
N LYS A 25 21.50 -1.80 1.36
CA LYS A 25 22.09 -0.82 0.46
C LYS A 25 21.70 -1.11 -0.98
N SER A 26 21.52 -0.05 -1.76
CA SER A 26 21.50 -0.18 -3.21
C SER A 26 22.77 -0.88 -3.71
N PRO A 27 22.69 -1.78 -4.70
CA PRO A 27 23.86 -2.39 -5.34
C PRO A 27 24.64 -1.39 -6.20
N GLY A 28 24.11 -0.19 -6.42
CA GLY A 28 24.77 0.91 -7.11
C GLY A 28 23.83 1.71 -8.01
N LYS A 29 24.44 2.64 -8.75
CA LYS A 29 23.76 3.59 -9.63
C LYS A 29 22.72 2.92 -10.52
N GLY A 30 21.52 3.51 -10.54
CA GLY A 30 20.41 3.08 -11.40
C GLY A 30 19.64 1.85 -10.89
N THR A 31 19.90 1.39 -9.66
CA THR A 31 19.04 0.43 -8.98
C THR A 31 18.61 0.95 -7.61
N ALA A 32 17.32 0.96 -7.34
CA ALA A 32 16.76 1.18 -6.01
C ALA A 32 16.35 -0.16 -5.39
N ILE A 33 16.43 -0.23 -4.06
CA ILE A 33 15.94 -1.38 -3.30
C ILE A 33 14.65 -0.99 -2.61
N MET A 34 13.59 -1.77 -2.76
CA MET A 34 12.42 -1.73 -1.89
C MET A 34 12.50 -2.92 -0.93
N GLY A 35 12.61 -2.63 0.36
CA GLY A 35 12.70 -3.63 1.42
C GLY A 35 11.36 -3.88 2.08
N ILE A 36 11.06 -5.14 2.39
CA ILE A 36 9.86 -5.56 3.12
C ILE A 36 10.28 -6.65 4.09
N ALA A 37 9.71 -6.70 5.29
CA ALA A 37 9.73 -7.92 6.07
C ALA A 37 8.42 -8.12 6.83
N TYR A 38 7.98 -9.37 6.92
CA TYR A 38 6.72 -9.76 7.56
C TYR A 38 6.86 -11.13 8.24
N TYR A 39 6.00 -11.38 9.23
CA TYR A 39 5.95 -12.66 9.93
C TYR A 39 5.26 -13.74 9.10
N THR A 40 5.79 -14.96 9.13
CA THR A 40 5.24 -16.11 8.39
C THR A 40 4.37 -17.02 9.22
N LYS A 41 4.36 -16.83 10.55
CA LYS A 41 3.51 -17.57 11.49
C LYS A 41 2.70 -16.62 12.35
N SER A 42 1.59 -17.09 12.93
CA SER A 42 0.70 -16.24 13.75
C SER A 42 1.32 -15.82 15.09
N THR A 43 2.31 -16.57 15.55
CA THR A 43 3.08 -16.34 16.78
C THR A 43 4.55 -16.67 16.52
N GLY A 44 5.42 -16.26 17.45
CA GLY A 44 6.86 -16.54 17.36
C GLY A 44 7.62 -15.55 16.46
N PRO A 45 8.93 -15.77 16.31
CA PRO A 45 9.86 -14.80 15.71
C PRO A 45 10.07 -14.99 14.19
N ASP A 46 9.46 -16.01 13.58
CA ASP A 46 9.73 -16.38 12.19
C ASP A 46 9.25 -15.32 11.19
N MET A 47 10.18 -14.82 10.37
CA MET A 47 9.94 -13.78 9.39
C MET A 47 10.56 -14.11 8.03
N VAL A 48 10.02 -13.50 6.99
CA VAL A 48 10.63 -13.41 5.67
C VAL A 48 10.86 -11.95 5.34
N SER A 49 12.02 -11.64 4.76
CA SER A 49 12.28 -10.37 4.08
C SER A 49 12.24 -10.57 2.57
N ILE A 50 11.76 -9.55 1.87
CA ILE A 50 11.80 -9.44 0.41
C ILE A 50 12.61 -8.18 0.10
N GLU A 51 13.74 -8.36 -0.58
CA GLU A 51 14.47 -7.31 -1.29
C GLU A 51 13.94 -7.27 -2.72
N GLN A 52 13.36 -6.16 -3.14
CA GLN A 52 12.98 -5.94 -4.53
C GLN A 52 13.96 -4.99 -5.19
N ARG A 53 14.48 -5.36 -6.37
CA ARG A 53 15.34 -4.48 -7.16
C ARG A 53 14.53 -3.79 -8.24
N TRP A 54 14.72 -2.49 -8.35
CA TRP A 54 14.00 -1.63 -9.28
C TRP A 54 14.99 -0.78 -10.05
N SER A 55 15.00 -0.89 -11.37
CA SER A 55 15.77 -0.02 -12.28
C SER A 55 14.92 1.04 -12.99
N ARG A 56 13.60 0.92 -12.90
CA ARG A 56 12.62 1.85 -13.47
C ARG A 56 11.31 1.83 -12.71
N SER A 57 10.41 2.75 -13.06
CA SER A 57 9.06 2.83 -12.45
C SER A 57 8.27 1.55 -12.65
N ASP A 58 7.52 1.17 -11.61
CA ASP A 58 6.50 0.13 -11.61
C ASP A 58 6.98 -1.25 -12.12
N THR A 59 8.28 -1.51 -12.01
CA THR A 59 8.92 -2.76 -12.46
C THR A 59 9.86 -3.30 -11.39
N ILE A 60 9.55 -4.50 -10.89
CA ILE A 60 10.50 -5.29 -10.10
C ILE A 60 11.32 -6.14 -11.07
N ASP A 61 12.63 -5.93 -11.09
CA ASP A 61 13.55 -6.65 -11.96
C ASP A 61 13.84 -8.06 -11.44
N THR A 62 14.06 -8.18 -10.14
CA THR A 62 14.24 -9.45 -9.43
C THR A 62 13.92 -9.26 -7.95
N ILE A 63 13.70 -10.36 -7.24
CA ILE A 63 13.58 -10.35 -5.78
C ILE A 63 14.55 -11.32 -5.13
N PHE A 64 15.00 -10.97 -3.92
CA PHE A 64 15.73 -11.86 -3.03
C PHE A 64 14.96 -12.06 -1.74
N ARG A 65 14.67 -13.32 -1.40
CA ARG A 65 14.03 -13.70 -0.15
C ARG A 65 15.07 -14.11 0.88
N ARG A 66 14.87 -13.72 2.13
CA ARG A 66 15.68 -14.21 3.26
C ARG A 66 14.74 -14.59 4.41
N ALA A 67 15.08 -15.65 5.13
CA ALA A 67 14.37 -16.06 6.32
C ALA A 67 15.07 -15.54 7.59
N SER A 68 14.29 -15.27 8.63
CA SER A 68 14.77 -14.98 9.98
C SER A 68 13.98 -15.83 10.96
N THR A 69 14.67 -16.37 11.97
CA THR A 69 14.08 -17.13 13.10
C THR A 69 14.25 -16.40 14.43
N ASP A 70 14.70 -15.14 14.39
CA ASP A 70 15.11 -14.35 15.56
C ASP A 70 14.53 -12.94 15.56
N ASN A 71 13.33 -12.78 15.00
CA ASN A 71 12.58 -11.53 14.96
C ASN A 71 13.27 -10.45 14.11
N GLY A 72 13.85 -10.87 12.98
CA GLY A 72 14.47 -9.98 11.99
C GLY A 72 15.80 -9.37 12.46
N ARG A 73 16.48 -9.97 13.45
CA ARG A 73 17.81 -9.56 13.90
C ARG A 73 18.89 -10.06 12.95
N SER A 74 18.79 -11.32 12.53
CA SER A 74 19.63 -11.92 11.50
C SER A 74 18.79 -12.49 10.37
N TRP A 75 19.42 -12.65 9.20
CA TRP A 75 18.77 -13.12 7.98
C TRP A 75 19.63 -14.19 7.32
N SER A 76 18.98 -15.20 6.74
CA SER A 76 19.64 -16.21 5.92
C SER A 76 20.31 -15.61 4.69
N ALA A 77 21.12 -16.43 3.99
CA ALA A 77 21.56 -16.09 2.64
C ALA A 77 20.34 -15.80 1.73
N PRO A 78 20.47 -14.85 0.78
CA PRO A 78 19.40 -14.51 -0.15
C PRO A 78 19.11 -15.66 -1.13
N VAL A 79 17.83 -15.93 -1.33
CA VAL A 79 17.32 -16.82 -2.37
C VAL A 79 16.66 -15.98 -3.45
N GLU A 80 17.23 -15.98 -4.65
CA GLU A 80 16.69 -15.24 -5.79
C GLU A 80 15.40 -15.86 -6.32
N SER A 81 14.46 -15.02 -6.75
CA SER A 81 13.28 -15.42 -7.49
C SER A 81 13.01 -14.41 -8.61
N LYS A 82 12.86 -14.93 -9.84
CA LYS A 82 12.56 -14.09 -11.01
C LYS A 82 11.19 -13.44 -10.90
N THR A 83 11.12 -12.20 -11.34
CA THR A 83 9.89 -11.41 -11.51
C THR A 83 9.67 -10.98 -12.96
N GLY A 84 10.54 -11.42 -13.87
CA GLY A 84 10.52 -11.12 -15.30
C GLY A 84 10.99 -12.31 -16.13
N GLU A 85 10.29 -12.61 -17.22
CA GLU A 85 10.67 -13.66 -18.18
C GLU A 85 10.15 -13.30 -19.59
N LYS A 86 11.01 -13.36 -20.61
CA LYS A 86 10.57 -13.19 -22.01
C LYS A 86 9.77 -14.41 -22.46
N ARG A 87 8.60 -14.18 -23.06
CA ARG A 87 7.69 -15.19 -23.61
C ARG A 87 7.30 -14.82 -25.04
N PRO A 88 6.75 -15.74 -25.85
CA PRO A 88 6.40 -15.47 -27.24
C PRO A 88 5.50 -14.23 -27.44
N ASN A 89 4.58 -13.97 -26.50
CA ASN A 89 3.58 -12.90 -26.60
C ASN A 89 3.89 -11.68 -25.73
N GLY A 90 5.14 -11.54 -25.25
CA GLY A 90 5.54 -10.40 -24.41
C GLY A 90 6.45 -10.81 -23.26
N THR A 91 6.47 -10.00 -22.20
CA THR A 91 7.28 -10.26 -21.00
C THR A 91 6.36 -10.60 -19.84
N TRP A 92 6.50 -11.81 -19.32
CA TRP A 92 5.86 -12.17 -18.06
C TRP A 92 6.45 -11.33 -16.93
N ARG A 93 5.57 -10.71 -16.13
CA ARG A 93 5.92 -9.91 -14.97
C ARG A 93 5.13 -10.38 -13.75
N LYS A 94 5.83 -10.46 -12.62
CA LYS A 94 5.26 -10.82 -11.31
C LYS A 94 5.60 -9.76 -10.27
N HIS A 95 4.61 -9.31 -9.53
CA HIS A 95 4.76 -8.24 -8.54
C HIS A 95 4.30 -8.72 -7.15
N PRO A 96 5.20 -9.31 -6.34
CA PRO A 96 4.87 -9.83 -5.02
C PRO A 96 4.50 -8.73 -4.01
N ARG A 97 3.72 -9.10 -2.98
CA ARG A 97 3.42 -8.29 -1.80
C ARG A 97 3.93 -8.95 -0.53
N ALA A 98 3.75 -8.30 0.61
CA ALA A 98 3.98 -8.91 1.91
C ALA A 98 3.00 -10.08 2.13
N GLY A 99 3.46 -11.11 2.83
CA GLY A 99 2.60 -12.22 3.24
C GLY A 99 1.69 -11.82 4.39
N PHE A 100 0.60 -12.56 4.53
CA PHE A 100 -0.42 -12.36 5.54
C PHE A 100 -0.75 -13.68 6.21
N VAL A 101 -0.61 -13.74 7.53
CA VAL A 101 -1.01 -14.93 8.29
C VAL A 101 -2.41 -14.71 8.82
N ASP A 102 -3.36 -15.53 8.38
CA ASP A 102 -4.72 -15.48 8.91
C ASP A 102 -4.71 -15.90 10.40
N PRO A 103 -5.05 -15.00 11.34
CA PRO A 103 -5.05 -15.32 12.76
C PRO A 103 -6.02 -16.43 13.15
N LYS A 104 -7.04 -16.73 12.32
CA LYS A 104 -8.01 -17.79 12.60
C LYS A 104 -7.50 -19.16 12.19
N THR A 105 -7.07 -19.32 10.94
CA THR A 105 -6.59 -20.62 10.42
C THR A 105 -5.10 -20.87 10.59
N LYS A 106 -4.34 -19.83 10.96
CA LYS A 106 -2.87 -19.83 11.11
C LYS A 106 -2.10 -20.08 9.80
N ARG A 107 -2.80 -20.04 8.66
CA ARG A 107 -2.23 -20.24 7.34
C ARG A 107 -1.62 -18.95 6.81
N LEU A 108 -0.48 -19.08 6.14
CA LEU A 108 0.17 -17.99 5.41
C LEU A 108 -0.44 -17.87 4.02
N LEU A 109 -0.93 -16.68 3.70
CA LEU A 109 -1.37 -16.27 2.38
C LEU A 109 -0.33 -15.31 1.80
N GLU A 110 0.19 -15.60 0.61
CA GLU A 110 1.05 -14.67 -0.13
C GLU A 110 0.33 -14.26 -1.41
N PHE A 111 0.11 -12.94 -1.58
CA PHE A 111 -0.56 -12.38 -2.75
C PHE A 111 0.42 -11.68 -3.70
N TRP A 112 0.11 -11.68 -4.99
CA TRP A 112 0.86 -10.95 -6.00
C TRP A 112 0.01 -10.61 -7.22
N MET A 113 0.52 -9.71 -8.05
CA MET A 113 -0.04 -9.41 -9.38
C MET A 113 0.81 -10.08 -10.44
N GLU A 114 0.20 -10.62 -11.50
CA GLU A 114 0.94 -11.31 -12.56
C GLU A 114 0.25 -11.20 -13.93
N ALA A 115 1.06 -11.03 -14.98
CA ALA A 115 0.60 -10.98 -16.36
C ALA A 115 1.76 -11.18 -17.35
N VAL A 116 1.42 -11.46 -18.62
CA VAL A 116 2.34 -11.23 -19.76
C VAL A 116 2.01 -9.87 -20.35
N LEU A 117 2.99 -8.96 -20.35
CA LEU A 117 2.90 -7.61 -20.88
C LEU A 117 3.42 -7.59 -22.33
N PRO A 118 2.61 -7.27 -23.34
CA PRO A 118 3.00 -7.34 -24.76
C PRO A 118 4.31 -6.64 -25.11
N THR A 119 4.52 -5.42 -24.60
CA THR A 119 5.71 -4.60 -24.91
C THR A 119 6.64 -4.40 -23.72
N ASP A 120 6.31 -5.01 -22.57
CA ASP A 120 7.01 -4.83 -21.30
C ASP A 120 6.92 -3.40 -20.74
N ASP A 121 5.92 -2.63 -21.18
CA ASP A 121 5.54 -1.36 -20.57
C ASP A 121 4.73 -1.64 -19.30
N PRO A 122 5.14 -1.15 -18.11
CA PRO A 122 4.42 -1.42 -16.87
C PRO A 122 2.96 -0.93 -16.87
N LEU A 123 2.59 0.07 -17.67
CA LEU A 123 1.21 0.55 -17.80
C LEU A 123 0.30 -0.45 -18.52
N GLU A 124 0.85 -1.40 -19.27
CA GLU A 124 0.06 -2.53 -19.79
C GLU A 124 -0.52 -3.36 -18.64
N GLY A 125 0.11 -3.33 -17.46
CA GLY A 125 -0.43 -3.93 -16.23
C GLY A 125 -1.88 -3.51 -15.97
N LEU A 126 -2.24 -2.24 -16.22
CA LEU A 126 -3.60 -1.70 -16.03
C LEU A 126 -4.67 -2.45 -16.83
N ARG A 127 -4.24 -3.18 -17.86
CA ARG A 127 -5.08 -4.06 -18.68
C ARG A 127 -4.88 -5.53 -18.39
N HIS A 128 -3.66 -5.95 -18.11
CA HIS A 128 -3.31 -7.37 -18.16
C HIS A 128 -3.17 -8.02 -16.77
N TYR A 129 -2.89 -7.25 -15.71
CA TYR A 129 -2.71 -7.84 -14.38
C TYR A 129 -4.00 -8.43 -13.82
N GLY A 130 -3.87 -9.65 -13.31
CA GLY A 130 -4.77 -10.25 -12.33
C GLY A 130 -4.03 -10.49 -11.01
N VAL A 131 -4.80 -10.79 -9.96
CA VAL A 131 -4.28 -11.10 -8.62
C VAL A 131 -4.26 -12.60 -8.39
N TYR A 132 -3.16 -13.08 -7.83
CA TYR A 132 -2.89 -14.48 -7.54
C TYR A 132 -2.42 -14.66 -6.10
N TYR A 133 -2.54 -15.87 -5.58
CA TYR A 133 -2.12 -16.20 -4.23
C TYR A 133 -1.71 -17.66 -4.05
N THR A 134 -0.97 -17.93 -2.98
CA THR A 134 -0.71 -19.27 -2.43
C THR A 134 -1.26 -19.36 -1.00
N ILE A 135 -1.46 -20.59 -0.54
CA ILE A 135 -1.74 -20.93 0.86
C ILE A 135 -0.58 -21.83 1.32
N ASP A 136 0.13 -21.41 2.36
CA ASP A 136 1.27 -22.14 2.96
C ASP A 136 2.33 -22.57 1.93
N GLY A 137 2.58 -21.72 0.92
CA GLY A 137 3.53 -22.02 -0.16
C GLY A 137 3.08 -23.12 -1.13
N GLY A 138 1.81 -23.54 -1.06
CA GLY A 138 1.22 -24.53 -1.96
C GLY A 138 0.96 -24.00 -3.38
N ALA A 139 0.09 -24.70 -4.12
CA ALA A 139 -0.19 -24.37 -5.52
C ALA A 139 -0.70 -22.92 -5.71
N THR A 140 -0.26 -22.30 -6.81
CA THR A 140 -0.74 -20.99 -7.25
C THR A 140 -2.23 -21.03 -7.58
N ARG A 141 -2.96 -20.01 -7.12
CA ARG A 141 -4.37 -19.78 -7.41
C ARG A 141 -4.55 -18.38 -7.98
N GLN A 142 -5.45 -18.22 -8.94
CA GLN A 142 -5.95 -16.91 -9.32
C GLN A 142 -7.09 -16.52 -8.38
N LEU A 143 -7.16 -15.26 -7.96
CA LEU A 143 -8.34 -14.72 -7.29
C LEU A 143 -9.47 -14.62 -8.32
N ILE A 144 -10.47 -15.48 -8.18
CA ILE A 144 -11.65 -15.52 -9.05
C ILE A 144 -12.90 -15.44 -8.17
N HIS A 145 -13.73 -14.43 -8.44
CA HIS A 145 -15.03 -14.25 -7.82
C HIS A 145 -15.95 -15.43 -8.12
N LYS A 146 -16.85 -15.79 -7.21
CA LYS A 146 -17.86 -16.82 -7.45
C LYS A 146 -18.69 -16.51 -8.71
N GLY A 147 -18.77 -17.45 -9.64
CA GLY A 147 -19.51 -17.31 -10.91
C GLY A 147 -18.74 -16.61 -12.02
N PHE A 148 -17.43 -16.41 -11.85
CA PHE A 148 -16.52 -15.80 -12.81
C PHE A 148 -15.43 -16.80 -13.24
N ASP A 149 -14.55 -16.41 -14.17
CA ASP A 149 -13.51 -17.28 -14.74
C ASP A 149 -12.14 -16.57 -14.83
N ALA A 150 -11.12 -17.25 -15.35
CA ALA A 150 -9.76 -16.71 -15.40
C ALA A 150 -9.62 -15.44 -16.27
N GLN A 151 -10.48 -15.27 -17.28
CA GLN A 151 -10.45 -14.19 -18.26
C GLN A 151 -11.30 -12.99 -17.79
N HIS A 152 -12.36 -13.27 -17.05
CA HIS A 152 -13.21 -12.30 -16.35
C HIS A 152 -13.20 -12.62 -14.86
N PRO A 153 -12.13 -12.32 -14.10
CA PRO A 153 -11.94 -12.85 -12.74
C PRO A 153 -12.80 -12.21 -11.66
N ILE A 154 -13.25 -10.97 -11.85
CA ILE A 154 -14.09 -10.24 -10.90
C ILE A 154 -15.09 -9.35 -11.65
N PRO A 155 -16.21 -8.93 -11.01
CA PRO A 155 -17.12 -7.96 -11.61
C PRO A 155 -16.36 -6.70 -12.05
N GLY A 156 -16.54 -6.30 -13.31
CA GLY A 156 -15.92 -5.09 -13.86
C GLY A 156 -14.51 -5.28 -14.44
N ALA A 157 -13.92 -6.48 -14.43
CA ALA A 157 -12.61 -6.74 -15.02
C ALA A 157 -12.65 -7.84 -16.10
N GLN A 158 -11.96 -7.59 -17.22
CA GLN A 158 -11.69 -8.54 -18.30
C GLN A 158 -10.24 -8.38 -18.73
N LEU A 159 -9.38 -9.34 -18.37
CA LEU A 159 -7.93 -9.24 -18.58
C LEU A 159 -7.58 -9.02 -20.07
N GLY A 160 -6.64 -8.12 -20.33
CA GLY A 160 -6.28 -7.64 -21.67
C GLY A 160 -7.15 -6.49 -22.19
N ARG A 161 -8.40 -6.35 -21.72
CA ARG A 161 -9.19 -5.12 -21.92
C ARG A 161 -8.94 -4.13 -20.79
N ASN A 162 -9.07 -4.61 -19.55
CA ASN A 162 -8.74 -3.92 -18.31
C ASN A 162 -8.32 -4.93 -17.22
N GLY A 163 -7.69 -4.44 -16.17
CA GLY A 163 -7.19 -5.27 -15.08
C GLY A 163 -7.72 -4.86 -13.71
N PHE A 164 -7.21 -5.55 -12.71
CA PHE A 164 -7.35 -5.20 -11.30
C PHE A 164 -6.06 -5.53 -10.57
N MET A 165 -5.77 -4.76 -9.53
CA MET A 165 -4.46 -4.77 -8.88
C MET A 165 -4.56 -4.66 -7.37
N LEU A 166 -3.45 -4.99 -6.72
CA LEU A 166 -3.17 -4.64 -5.34
C LEU A 166 -2.50 -3.27 -5.31
N GLY A 167 -3.12 -2.34 -4.59
CA GLY A 167 -2.63 -0.98 -4.40
C GLY A 167 -1.37 -0.91 -3.55
N ASP A 168 -0.24 -1.25 -4.17
CA ASP A 168 1.07 -1.36 -3.52
C ASP A 168 1.00 -2.24 -2.24
N HIS A 169 1.83 -1.97 -1.24
CA HIS A 169 1.87 -2.64 0.06
C HIS A 169 0.79 -2.18 1.03
N GLY A 170 0.11 -1.05 0.75
CA GLY A 170 -0.95 -0.49 1.58
C GLY A 170 -2.28 -1.27 1.50
N SER A 171 -2.55 -1.90 0.36
CA SER A 171 -3.65 -2.86 0.15
C SER A 171 -3.37 -4.22 0.79
N ALA A 172 -2.91 -4.22 2.04
CA ALA A 172 -2.71 -5.44 2.80
C ALA A 172 -4.06 -6.06 3.22
N PRO A 173 -4.16 -7.39 3.21
CA PRO A 173 -5.35 -8.07 3.71
C PRO A 173 -5.50 -7.95 5.23
N ILE A 174 -6.74 -8.03 5.71
CA ILE A 174 -7.09 -8.14 7.12
C ILE A 174 -8.10 -9.28 7.34
N THR A 175 -8.12 -9.86 8.54
CA THR A 175 -9.16 -10.84 8.92
C THR A 175 -10.31 -10.14 9.64
N ALA A 176 -11.52 -10.31 9.11
CA ALA A 176 -12.74 -9.85 9.74
C ALA A 176 -13.08 -10.67 10.99
N PRO A 177 -13.84 -10.12 11.95
CA PRO A 177 -14.22 -10.85 13.17
C PRO A 177 -14.98 -12.17 12.92
N ASN A 178 -15.68 -12.30 11.79
CA ASN A 178 -16.33 -13.54 11.38
C ASN A 178 -15.36 -14.58 10.76
N GLY A 179 -14.12 -14.19 10.48
CA GLY A 179 -13.08 -15.00 9.86
C GLY A 179 -13.01 -14.90 8.34
N ASP A 180 -13.76 -14.00 7.71
CA ASP A 180 -13.57 -13.68 6.29
C ASP A 180 -12.24 -12.89 6.12
N ILE A 181 -11.53 -13.12 5.02
CA ILE A 181 -10.37 -12.34 4.60
C ILE A 181 -10.88 -11.15 3.78
N LEU A 182 -10.50 -9.93 4.15
CA LEU A 182 -10.78 -8.72 3.36
C LEU A 182 -9.48 -8.27 2.68
N LEU A 183 -9.47 -8.26 1.35
CA LEU A 183 -8.34 -7.84 0.52
C LEU A 183 -8.73 -6.62 -0.30
N PRO A 184 -8.17 -5.42 -0.02
CA PRO A 184 -8.40 -4.25 -0.84
C PRO A 184 -7.82 -4.41 -2.26
N LEU A 185 -8.55 -3.91 -3.25
CA LEU A 185 -8.19 -3.98 -4.66
C LEU A 185 -8.48 -2.64 -5.34
N GLU A 186 -7.81 -2.38 -6.46
CA GLU A 186 -8.19 -1.34 -7.41
C GLU A 186 -8.52 -1.94 -8.77
N ILE A 187 -9.53 -1.39 -9.44
CA ILE A 187 -10.05 -1.86 -10.72
C ILE A 187 -9.99 -0.71 -11.71
N PHE A 188 -9.47 -0.98 -12.90
CA PHE A 188 -9.31 0.05 -13.94
C PHE A 188 -10.50 -0.02 -14.89
N PRO A 189 -11.49 0.88 -14.82
CA PRO A 189 -12.65 0.80 -15.70
C PRO A 189 -12.25 0.96 -17.17
N ALA A 190 -12.96 0.28 -18.07
CA ALA A 190 -12.79 0.45 -19.51
C ALA A 190 -14.12 0.75 -20.20
N LYS A 191 -14.10 1.72 -21.10
CA LYS A 191 -15.23 2.15 -21.93
C LYS A 191 -14.79 2.18 -23.39
N ASP A 192 -15.60 1.61 -24.29
CA ASP A 192 -15.33 1.62 -25.74
C ASP A 192 -13.93 1.08 -26.13
N GLY A 193 -13.53 -0.03 -25.48
CA GLY A 193 -12.23 -0.69 -25.71
C GLY A 193 -11.01 0.02 -25.09
N LYS A 194 -11.19 1.17 -24.45
CA LYS A 194 -10.11 1.96 -23.84
C LYS A 194 -10.27 2.06 -22.33
N LEU A 195 -9.16 2.20 -21.61
CA LEU A 195 -9.22 2.56 -20.20
C LEU A 195 -9.94 3.89 -20.05
N TYR A 196 -10.93 3.92 -19.17
CA TYR A 196 -11.74 5.09 -18.88
C TYR A 196 -11.00 5.99 -17.91
N ASN A 197 -10.65 7.21 -18.33
CA ASN A 197 -9.92 8.19 -17.51
C ASN A 197 -10.56 9.58 -17.62
N PRO A 198 -11.73 9.78 -16.99
CA PRO A 198 -12.48 11.04 -17.09
C PRO A 198 -11.77 12.21 -16.40
N GLY A 199 -10.95 11.95 -15.38
CA GLY A 199 -10.21 12.97 -14.65
C GLY A 199 -8.96 13.50 -15.37
N GLY A 200 -8.52 12.84 -16.44
CA GLY A 200 -7.39 13.26 -17.27
C GLY A 200 -6.00 13.15 -16.62
N GLY A 201 -5.92 12.68 -15.36
CA GLY A 201 -4.66 12.44 -14.66
C GLY A 201 -3.87 11.26 -15.23
N TYR A 202 -2.82 10.84 -14.54
CA TYR A 202 -1.95 9.74 -14.99
C TYR A 202 -2.69 8.43 -15.29
N THR A 203 -3.55 7.99 -14.36
CA THR A 203 -4.41 6.79 -14.50
C THR A 203 -5.74 7.04 -13.79
N TRP A 204 -6.74 6.18 -14.00
CA TRP A 204 -7.99 6.19 -13.25
C TRP A 204 -8.34 4.80 -12.75
N SER A 205 -8.66 4.68 -11.46
CA SER A 205 -9.15 3.45 -10.85
C SER A 205 -10.32 3.68 -9.90
N ASP A 206 -11.13 2.65 -9.73
CA ASP A 206 -12.12 2.53 -8.67
C ASP A 206 -11.60 1.53 -7.63
N ALA A 207 -11.95 1.71 -6.35
CA ALA A 207 -11.52 0.81 -5.28
C ALA A 207 -12.61 -0.23 -4.94
N ALA A 208 -12.20 -1.40 -4.47
CA ALA A 208 -13.09 -2.45 -3.98
C ALA A 208 -12.41 -3.28 -2.89
N VAL A 209 -13.16 -4.18 -2.26
CA VAL A 209 -12.64 -5.20 -1.34
C VAL A 209 -13.07 -6.57 -1.84
N ALA A 210 -12.11 -7.45 -2.14
CA ALA A 210 -12.37 -8.87 -2.29
C ALA A 210 -12.53 -9.52 -0.91
N ILE A 211 -13.54 -10.37 -0.80
CA ILE A 211 -13.97 -11.02 0.45
C ILE A 211 -13.78 -12.52 0.27
N GLY A 212 -12.72 -13.05 0.87
CA GLY A 212 -12.37 -14.47 0.82
C GLY A 212 -12.97 -15.21 2.02
N ARG A 213 -13.80 -16.21 1.75
CA ARG A 213 -14.34 -17.09 2.79
C ARG A 213 -13.75 -18.48 2.68
N TRP A 214 -13.23 -18.98 3.79
CA TRP A 214 -12.73 -20.35 3.86
C TRP A 214 -13.84 -21.38 3.55
N LYS A 215 -13.55 -22.26 2.60
CA LYS A 215 -14.32 -23.46 2.23
C LYS A 215 -13.38 -24.66 2.31
N GLY A 216 -13.25 -25.21 3.51
CA GLY A 216 -12.30 -26.29 3.80
C GLY A 216 -10.84 -25.80 3.70
N ALA A 217 -10.11 -26.31 2.71
CA ALA A 217 -8.70 -25.97 2.49
C ALA A 217 -8.49 -24.76 1.57
N ASP A 218 -9.55 -24.21 0.97
CA ASP A 218 -9.46 -23.14 -0.03
C ASP A 218 -10.36 -21.94 0.29
N LEU A 219 -10.27 -20.87 -0.52
CA LEU A 219 -11.03 -19.63 -0.41
C LEU A 219 -12.04 -19.50 -1.56
N GLU A 220 -13.30 -19.27 -1.21
CA GLU A 220 -14.33 -18.78 -2.15
C GLU A 220 -14.37 -17.25 -2.07
N TRP A 221 -14.23 -16.56 -3.21
CA TRP A 221 -14.15 -15.11 -3.25
C TRP A 221 -15.47 -14.46 -3.68
N THR A 222 -15.81 -13.36 -3.01
CA THR A 222 -16.84 -12.40 -3.43
C THR A 222 -16.25 -10.99 -3.40
N MET A 223 -17.00 -9.94 -3.75
CA MET A 223 -16.51 -8.57 -3.77
C MET A 223 -17.53 -7.58 -3.20
N SER A 224 -17.06 -6.49 -2.59
CA SER A 224 -17.88 -5.34 -2.24
C SER A 224 -18.42 -4.61 -3.47
N ASN A 225 -19.28 -3.60 -3.27
CA ASN A 225 -19.49 -2.60 -4.32
C ASN A 225 -18.20 -1.81 -4.60
N LEU A 226 -18.17 -1.17 -5.78
CA LEU A 226 -17.11 -0.23 -6.13
C LEU A 226 -17.23 1.06 -5.32
N VAL A 227 -16.11 1.61 -4.90
CA VAL A 227 -15.95 2.98 -4.41
C VAL A 227 -15.35 3.81 -5.54
N GLN A 228 -16.21 4.57 -6.21
CA GLN A 228 -15.85 5.34 -7.39
C GLN A 228 -15.52 6.80 -7.04
N GLY A 229 -14.64 7.42 -7.82
CA GLY A 229 -14.36 8.84 -7.70
C GLY A 229 -15.26 9.70 -8.59
N ASP A 230 -15.60 10.90 -8.12
CA ASP A 230 -16.23 11.92 -8.96
C ASP A 230 -15.13 12.70 -9.72
N PRO A 231 -15.12 12.68 -11.08
CA PRO A 231 -14.12 13.38 -11.87
C PRO A 231 -14.13 14.91 -11.70
N ALA A 232 -15.18 15.48 -11.10
CA ALA A 232 -15.21 16.91 -10.75
C ALA A 232 -14.26 17.26 -9.59
N VAL A 233 -13.87 16.28 -8.76
CA VAL A 233 -13.11 16.53 -7.52
C VAL A 233 -11.83 15.69 -7.41
N THR A 234 -11.59 14.75 -8.32
CA THR A 234 -10.31 14.04 -8.42
C THR A 234 -9.95 13.72 -9.87
N THR A 235 -8.65 13.67 -10.16
CA THR A 235 -8.15 13.41 -11.52
C THR A 235 -7.81 11.95 -11.78
N ARG A 236 -7.82 11.09 -10.74
CA ARG A 236 -7.42 9.67 -10.84
C ARG A 236 -8.38 8.67 -10.20
N GLY A 237 -9.56 9.11 -9.76
CA GLY A 237 -10.53 8.25 -9.09
C GLY A 237 -10.11 7.93 -7.65
N MET A 238 -10.28 6.66 -7.24
CA MET A 238 -10.05 6.16 -5.88
C MET A 238 -8.98 5.07 -5.92
N VAL A 239 -7.75 5.45 -5.61
CA VAL A 239 -6.54 4.67 -5.88
C VAL A 239 -6.01 4.02 -4.59
N GLU A 240 -5.33 2.88 -4.70
CA GLU A 240 -4.55 2.25 -3.62
C GLU A 240 -5.24 2.23 -2.22
N PRO A 241 -6.36 1.50 -2.06
CA PRO A 241 -7.07 1.43 -0.78
C PRO A 241 -6.27 0.72 0.31
N THR A 242 -6.31 1.26 1.52
CA THR A 242 -5.91 0.58 2.76
C THR A 242 -7.10 0.52 3.71
N ILE A 243 -7.25 -0.56 4.49
CA ILE A 243 -8.41 -0.78 5.36
C ILE A 243 -8.03 -1.19 6.78
N ALA A 244 -8.87 -0.84 7.74
CA ALA A 244 -8.79 -1.35 9.10
C ALA A 244 -10.18 -1.37 9.76
N PHE A 245 -10.39 -2.33 10.67
CA PHE A 245 -11.58 -2.36 11.52
C PHE A 245 -11.51 -1.26 12.59
N LEU A 246 -12.49 -0.36 12.60
CA LEU A 246 -12.68 0.61 13.68
C LEU A 246 -13.27 -0.06 14.93
N ASP A 247 -14.12 -1.06 14.72
CA ASP A 247 -14.71 -1.93 15.74
C ASP A 247 -15.09 -3.29 15.12
N ARG A 248 -16.00 -4.05 15.74
CA ARG A 248 -16.40 -5.39 15.27
C ARG A 248 -17.11 -5.41 13.91
N ASN A 249 -17.63 -4.28 13.44
CA ASN A 249 -18.47 -4.23 12.24
C ASN A 249 -18.09 -3.09 11.29
N ARG A 250 -17.54 -1.99 11.81
CA ARG A 250 -17.16 -0.85 10.97
C ARG A 250 -15.76 -1.01 10.40
N VAL A 251 -15.63 -0.81 9.10
CA VAL A 251 -14.35 -0.86 8.37
C VAL A 251 -14.07 0.52 7.78
N LEU A 252 -12.97 1.14 8.22
CA LEU A 252 -12.43 2.33 7.59
C LEU A 252 -11.65 1.93 6.35
N MET A 253 -11.91 2.61 5.25
CA MET A 253 -11.08 2.60 4.05
C MET A 253 -10.50 3.99 3.83
N VAL A 254 -9.18 4.06 3.63
CA VAL A 254 -8.47 5.28 3.23
C VAL A 254 -7.88 5.06 1.85
N LEU A 255 -8.04 6.08 1.00
CA LEU A 255 -7.80 6.02 -0.44
C LEU A 255 -6.81 7.11 -0.84
N ARG A 256 -5.88 6.75 -1.73
CA ARG A 256 -5.03 7.71 -2.42
C ARG A 256 -5.88 8.51 -3.40
N GLY A 257 -5.87 9.83 -3.23
CA GLY A 257 -6.40 10.77 -4.21
C GLY A 257 -5.32 11.31 -5.14
N SER A 258 -5.75 12.08 -6.12
CA SER A 258 -4.86 12.89 -6.96
C SER A 258 -5.54 14.14 -7.50
N ASN A 259 -4.74 15.18 -7.66
CA ASN A 259 -5.04 16.39 -8.42
C ASN A 259 -4.08 16.56 -9.61
N ASP A 260 -3.47 15.46 -10.07
CA ASP A 260 -2.55 15.47 -11.21
C ASP A 260 -3.17 16.19 -12.42
N LYS A 261 -2.40 17.05 -13.07
CA LYS A 261 -2.83 17.97 -14.15
C LYS A 261 -3.93 18.98 -13.81
N SER A 262 -4.38 19.06 -12.55
CA SER A 262 -5.35 20.06 -12.09
C SER A 262 -4.97 20.66 -10.74
N ALA A 263 -4.06 21.64 -10.75
CA ALA A 263 -3.60 22.32 -9.53
C ALA A 263 -4.70 23.10 -8.79
N LYS A 264 -5.85 23.35 -9.44
CA LYS A 264 -7.02 23.97 -8.81
C LYS A 264 -7.74 23.02 -7.86
N LEU A 265 -7.64 21.71 -8.10
CA LEU A 265 -8.17 20.72 -7.19
C LEU A 265 -7.21 20.51 -6.01
N PRO A 266 -7.75 20.33 -4.81
CA PRO A 266 -6.92 19.94 -3.67
C PRO A 266 -6.45 18.49 -3.80
N GLY A 267 -5.20 18.24 -3.45
CA GLY A 267 -4.66 16.90 -3.27
C GLY A 267 -4.97 16.38 -1.87
N TYR A 268 -5.91 15.44 -1.78
CA TYR A 268 -6.36 14.85 -0.52
C TYR A 268 -6.16 13.34 -0.47
N LYS A 269 -6.14 12.82 0.76
CA LYS A 269 -6.61 11.45 1.00
C LYS A 269 -8.13 11.46 1.07
N TRP A 270 -8.73 10.37 0.61
CA TRP A 270 -10.17 10.16 0.70
C TRP A 270 -10.45 9.07 1.71
N PHE A 271 -11.64 9.06 2.29
CA PHE A 271 -12.06 7.99 3.18
C PHE A 271 -13.53 7.63 2.97
N THR A 272 -13.86 6.41 3.35
CA THR A 272 -15.23 5.91 3.49
C THR A 272 -15.29 4.88 4.60
N VAL A 273 -16.45 4.70 5.22
CA VAL A 273 -16.66 3.75 6.32
C VAL A 273 -17.80 2.82 5.96
N SER A 274 -17.48 1.53 5.88
CA SER A 274 -18.48 0.47 5.83
C SER A 274 -19.06 0.23 7.23
N ASN A 275 -20.36 -0.05 7.29
CA ASN A 275 -21.08 -0.42 8.53
C ASN A 275 -21.57 -1.88 8.50
N ASP A 276 -21.03 -2.72 7.64
CA ASP A 276 -21.48 -4.11 7.43
C ASP A 276 -20.31 -5.09 7.25
N GLY A 277 -19.18 -4.80 7.90
CA GLY A 277 -17.99 -5.63 7.88
C GLY A 277 -17.19 -5.56 6.58
N GLY A 278 -17.29 -4.44 5.85
CA GLY A 278 -16.58 -4.23 4.59
C GLY A 278 -17.29 -4.80 3.36
N ARG A 279 -18.57 -5.15 3.46
CA ARG A 279 -19.36 -5.68 2.33
C ARG A 279 -19.86 -4.57 1.42
N THR A 280 -20.25 -3.44 1.99
CA THR A 280 -20.63 -2.25 1.25
C THR A 280 -19.95 -1.00 1.78
N PHE A 281 -19.62 -0.10 0.86
CA PHE A 281 -19.01 1.19 1.15
C PHE A 281 -19.79 2.32 0.47
N PRO A 282 -20.17 3.39 1.19
CA PRO A 282 -20.72 4.58 0.57
C PRO A 282 -19.66 5.35 -0.23
N PRO A 283 -20.04 6.34 -1.05
CA PRO A 283 -19.10 7.21 -1.76
C PRO A 283 -18.09 7.84 -0.81
N ALA A 284 -16.82 7.90 -1.25
CA ALA A 284 -15.74 8.46 -0.47
C ALA A 284 -15.83 9.99 -0.37
N LYS A 285 -15.30 10.54 0.72
CA LYS A 285 -15.25 11.97 1.01
C LYS A 285 -13.82 12.39 1.33
N PRO A 286 -13.46 13.69 1.23
CA PRO A 286 -12.16 14.17 1.68
C PRO A 286 -11.92 13.75 3.14
N TRP A 287 -10.74 13.21 3.43
CA TRP A 287 -10.38 12.81 4.78
C TRP A 287 -9.83 14.01 5.54
N THR A 288 -10.40 14.27 6.71
CA THR A 288 -10.08 15.44 7.53
C THR A 288 -9.51 15.04 8.87
N TYR A 289 -9.01 16.02 9.62
CA TYR A 289 -8.77 15.83 11.04
C TYR A 289 -10.08 15.69 11.82
N THR A 290 -10.01 15.15 13.03
CA THR A 290 -11.14 15.07 13.98
C THR A 290 -11.71 16.44 14.37
N THR A 291 -10.92 17.49 14.20
CA THR A 291 -11.28 18.89 14.41
C THR A 291 -12.01 19.52 13.21
N GLY A 292 -12.08 18.80 12.08
CA GLY A 292 -12.80 19.20 10.87
C GLY A 292 -11.94 19.86 9.80
N GLU A 293 -10.71 20.28 10.10
CA GLU A 293 -9.82 20.87 9.10
C GLU A 293 -9.33 19.83 8.08
N ASN A 294 -9.21 20.29 6.84
CA ASN A 294 -8.55 19.55 5.78
C ASN A 294 -7.03 19.46 6.01
N PHE A 295 -6.41 18.43 5.45
CA PHE A 295 -4.97 18.36 5.26
C PHE A 295 -4.64 17.94 3.83
N PHE A 296 -3.52 18.44 3.32
CA PHE A 296 -3.07 18.04 1.99
C PHE A 296 -2.23 16.77 2.05
N SER A 297 -2.43 15.91 1.05
CA SER A 297 -1.63 14.69 0.89
C SER A 297 -1.36 14.46 -0.60
N PRO A 298 -0.10 14.21 -0.99
CA PRO A 298 0.23 13.87 -2.37
C PRO A 298 -0.42 12.55 -2.77
N SER A 299 -0.44 12.33 -4.08
CA SER A 299 -0.82 11.06 -4.67
C SER A 299 0.30 10.02 -4.43
N ALA A 300 0.26 9.43 -3.23
CA ALA A 300 1.17 8.43 -2.68
C ALA A 300 0.37 7.34 -1.95
N CYS A 301 0.91 6.13 -1.83
CA CYS A 301 0.25 5.07 -1.06
C CYS A 301 0.20 5.45 0.44
N SER A 302 -0.65 4.78 1.20
CA SER A 302 -0.67 4.88 2.66
C SER A 302 -1.05 3.55 3.30
N PHE A 303 -0.86 3.42 4.61
CA PHE A 303 -1.13 2.18 5.31
C PHE A 303 -1.82 2.43 6.65
N LEU A 304 -2.92 1.72 6.91
CA LEU A 304 -3.53 1.62 8.23
C LEU A 304 -2.98 0.39 8.94
N LEU A 305 -2.30 0.61 10.07
CA LEU A 305 -1.68 -0.42 10.89
C LEU A 305 -2.42 -0.54 12.23
N PRO A 306 -3.25 -1.59 12.40
CA PRO A 306 -3.74 -1.96 13.72
C PRO A 306 -2.59 -2.36 14.63
N HIS A 307 -2.62 -1.93 15.88
CA HIS A 307 -1.57 -2.20 16.86
C HIS A 307 -2.14 -2.86 18.12
N SER A 308 -1.35 -3.69 18.79
CA SER A 308 -1.76 -4.46 19.97
C SER A 308 -2.17 -3.61 21.17
N ASN A 309 -1.78 -2.33 21.20
CA ASN A 309 -2.26 -1.35 22.19
C ASN A 309 -3.71 -0.86 21.93
N GLY A 310 -4.39 -1.40 20.91
CA GLY A 310 -5.77 -1.10 20.58
C GLY A 310 -5.98 0.08 19.63
N LYS A 311 -4.91 0.79 19.25
CA LYS A 311 -4.93 1.91 18.31
C LYS A 311 -4.79 1.45 16.85
N ILE A 312 -5.09 2.37 15.94
CA ILE A 312 -4.82 2.23 14.50
C ILE A 312 -3.93 3.40 14.12
N TYR A 313 -2.73 3.11 13.61
CA TYR A 313 -1.82 4.12 13.12
C TYR A 313 -1.95 4.24 11.60
N TRP A 314 -2.09 5.46 11.11
CA TRP A 314 -1.96 5.79 9.70
C TRP A 314 -0.53 6.23 9.40
N LEU A 315 0.06 5.61 8.39
CA LEU A 315 1.38 5.92 7.84
C LEU A 315 1.20 6.51 6.44
N GLY A 316 1.80 7.67 6.17
CA GLY A 316 1.66 8.32 4.87
C GLY A 316 2.32 9.70 4.81
N ASN A 317 1.87 10.55 3.89
CA ASN A 317 2.43 11.88 3.68
C ASN A 317 1.37 12.95 3.93
N ILE A 318 1.73 13.99 4.71
CA ILE A 318 0.95 15.22 4.86
C ILE A 318 1.85 16.37 4.44
N THR A 319 1.37 17.21 3.53
CA THR A 319 2.13 18.36 3.01
C THR A 319 1.52 19.67 3.51
N PRO A 320 2.35 20.71 3.76
CA PRO A 320 1.84 22.01 4.20
C PRO A 320 1.08 22.75 3.09
N GLU A 321 1.39 22.45 1.83
CA GLU A 321 0.80 23.07 0.66
C GLU A 321 0.09 22.03 -0.20
N ASN A 322 -0.82 22.51 -1.06
CA ASN A 322 -1.51 21.67 -2.02
C ASN A 322 -0.48 21.01 -2.97
N PRO A 323 -0.39 19.66 -3.01
CA PRO A 323 0.59 18.98 -3.84
C PRO A 323 0.29 19.15 -5.33
N LYS A 324 1.25 18.80 -6.17
CA LYS A 324 1.08 18.65 -7.61
C LYS A 324 1.13 17.17 -7.96
N GLY A 325 -0.03 16.54 -8.05
CA GLY A 325 -0.15 15.11 -8.35
C GLY A 325 0.58 14.27 -7.30
N ASN A 326 1.65 13.60 -7.70
CA ASN A 326 2.42 12.73 -6.82
C ASN A 326 3.34 13.49 -5.84
N ARG A 327 3.58 14.81 -5.99
CA ARG A 327 4.68 15.51 -5.29
C ARG A 327 4.23 16.71 -4.44
N PRO A 328 4.97 17.04 -3.37
CA PRO A 328 6.12 16.30 -2.82
C PRO A 328 5.67 15.05 -2.03
N ARG A 329 6.46 13.97 -2.03
CA ARG A 329 6.24 12.78 -1.17
C ARG A 329 7.09 12.86 0.11
N TYR A 330 7.10 14.04 0.72
CA TYR A 330 7.69 14.33 2.01
C TYR A 330 6.98 15.57 2.60
N PRO A 331 6.89 15.70 3.94
CA PRO A 331 7.36 14.75 4.94
C PRO A 331 6.56 13.43 4.93
N PHE A 332 7.17 12.37 5.45
CA PHE A 332 6.50 11.14 5.84
C PHE A 332 6.11 11.22 7.32
N VAL A 333 4.89 10.85 7.65
CA VAL A 333 4.31 11.02 8.98
C VAL A 333 3.60 9.75 9.45
N ILE A 334 3.45 9.66 10.76
CA ILE A 334 2.55 8.73 11.45
C ILE A 334 1.51 9.54 12.23
N ALA A 335 0.26 9.05 12.29
CA ALA A 335 -0.79 9.63 13.13
C ALA A 335 -1.80 8.55 13.55
N GLU A 336 -2.54 8.77 14.63
CA GLU A 336 -3.61 7.88 15.08
C GLU A 336 -4.91 8.17 14.31
N ALA A 337 -5.54 7.14 13.76
CA ALA A 337 -6.91 7.22 13.28
C ALA A 337 -7.87 7.01 14.46
N ASP A 338 -8.81 7.94 14.63
CA ASP A 338 -9.81 7.86 15.69
C ASP A 338 -10.82 6.74 15.40
N LYS A 339 -10.98 5.81 16.34
CA LYS A 339 -11.84 4.63 16.16
C LYS A 339 -13.34 4.96 16.21
N VAL A 340 -13.71 6.11 16.78
CA VAL A 340 -15.11 6.52 16.84
C VAL A 340 -15.56 7.11 15.50
N THR A 341 -14.79 8.05 14.96
CA THR A 341 -15.15 8.81 13.76
C THR A 341 -14.54 8.27 12.46
N GLY A 342 -13.42 7.53 12.56
CA GLY A 342 -12.60 7.16 11.41
C GLY A 342 -11.72 8.30 10.86
N LEU A 343 -11.71 9.47 11.51
CA LEU A 343 -10.93 10.65 11.11
C LEU A 343 -9.53 10.65 11.74
N LEU A 344 -8.63 11.50 11.21
CA LEU A 344 -7.25 11.56 11.68
C LEU A 344 -7.11 12.46 12.91
N LYS A 345 -6.43 12.02 13.97
CA LYS A 345 -6.22 12.84 15.18
C LYS A 345 -5.04 13.79 14.98
N GLN A 346 -5.32 15.07 14.73
CA GLN A 346 -4.30 16.08 14.39
C GLN A 346 -3.17 16.18 15.41
N ASN A 347 -3.48 16.14 16.70
CA ASN A 347 -2.51 16.26 17.79
C ASN A 347 -1.57 15.04 17.94
N THR A 348 -1.80 13.97 17.17
CA THR A 348 -0.94 12.78 17.16
C THR A 348 0.00 12.71 15.96
N VAL A 349 -0.11 13.66 15.02
CA VAL A 349 0.73 13.71 13.82
C VAL A 349 2.20 13.89 14.22
N ARG A 350 3.03 12.93 13.84
CA ARG A 350 4.48 12.95 14.06
C ARG A 350 5.21 12.73 12.74
N GLN A 351 6.18 13.58 12.45
CA GLN A 351 7.09 13.37 11.32
C GLN A 351 8.02 12.20 11.63
N ILE A 352 8.11 11.25 10.70
CA ILE A 352 9.07 10.15 10.74
C ILE A 352 10.35 10.53 10.00
N ASP A 353 10.20 11.08 8.81
CA ASP A 353 11.32 11.45 7.95
C ASP A 353 10.91 12.54 6.94
N THR A 354 11.89 13.27 6.41
CA THR A 354 11.71 14.32 5.42
C THR A 354 12.96 14.50 4.55
N ARG A 355 12.86 15.40 3.57
CA ARG A 355 14.00 15.81 2.74
C ARG A 355 15.03 16.58 3.56
N GLN A 356 16.29 16.18 3.43
CA GLN A 356 17.43 16.83 4.05
C GLN A 356 18.07 17.85 3.10
N ASN A 357 18.93 18.72 3.65
CA ASN A 357 19.71 19.65 2.84
C ASN A 357 20.63 18.87 1.88
N GLY A 358 20.62 19.27 0.60
CA GLY A 358 21.42 18.64 -0.45
C GLY A 358 20.75 17.47 -1.18
N GLU A 359 19.65 16.93 -0.66
CA GLU A 359 18.90 15.87 -1.37
C GLU A 359 18.04 16.43 -2.50
N ASN A 360 17.73 15.61 -3.49
CA ASN A 360 16.94 16.02 -4.65
C ASN A 360 15.51 16.44 -4.23
N GLU A 361 14.97 17.50 -4.84
CA GLU A 361 13.59 17.97 -4.62
C GLU A 361 12.54 16.89 -4.94
N ILE A 362 12.91 15.90 -5.76
CA ILE A 362 12.05 14.81 -6.18
C ILE A 362 12.05 13.61 -5.22
N LEU A 363 12.76 13.70 -4.09
CA LEU A 363 12.81 12.68 -3.04
C LEU A 363 11.42 12.06 -2.83
N THR A 364 11.39 10.74 -2.82
CA THR A 364 10.16 9.98 -2.66
C THR A 364 10.24 9.11 -1.42
N LEU A 365 9.46 9.47 -0.38
CA LEU A 365 9.22 8.67 0.81
C LEU A 365 7.82 8.05 0.70
N SER A 366 7.72 6.92 0.01
CA SER A 366 6.48 6.19 -0.26
C SER A 366 6.81 4.73 -0.63
N ASN A 367 5.83 3.97 -1.12
CA ASN A 367 6.00 2.58 -1.57
C ASN A 367 6.63 1.69 -0.47
N PHE A 368 6.07 1.80 0.74
CA PHE A 368 6.64 1.29 1.98
C PHE A 368 5.79 0.16 2.57
N TYR A 369 6.35 -0.59 3.51
CA TYR A 369 5.60 -1.57 4.32
C TYR A 369 5.87 -1.39 5.81
N GLY A 370 4.86 -1.62 6.65
CA GLY A 370 4.98 -1.53 8.10
C GLY A 370 4.42 -2.76 8.80
N HIS A 371 4.96 -3.09 9.97
CA HIS A 371 4.37 -4.06 10.89
C HIS A 371 4.66 -3.67 12.35
N GLU A 372 3.94 -4.30 13.29
CA GLU A 372 4.27 -4.22 14.72
C GLU A 372 5.28 -5.31 15.09
N ASP A 373 6.41 -4.92 15.68
CA ASP A 373 7.38 -5.84 16.25
C ASP A 373 6.78 -6.60 17.44
N ARG A 374 6.81 -7.92 17.40
CA ARG A 374 6.18 -8.78 18.42
C ARG A 374 6.81 -8.67 19.79
N GLU A 375 8.09 -8.35 19.88
CA GLU A 375 8.83 -8.28 21.14
C GLU A 375 8.82 -6.86 21.71
N THR A 376 9.17 -5.87 20.90
CA THR A 376 9.34 -4.48 21.38
C THR A 376 8.06 -3.66 21.31
N LYS A 377 7.03 -4.12 20.59
CA LYS A 377 5.77 -3.38 20.34
C LYS A 377 6.01 -2.03 19.65
N GLU A 378 7.12 -1.93 18.94
CA GLU A 378 7.40 -0.79 18.07
C GLU A 378 6.81 -1.04 16.69
N ILE A 379 6.49 0.05 16.01
CA ILE A 379 6.15 0.00 14.60
C ILE A 379 7.46 -0.03 13.82
N VAL A 380 7.65 -1.08 13.03
CA VAL A 380 8.80 -1.24 12.14
C VAL A 380 8.35 -0.87 10.74
N LEU A 381 8.94 0.20 10.19
CA LEU A 381 8.67 0.70 8.85
C LEU A 381 9.87 0.40 7.95
N TYR A 382 9.62 -0.24 6.80
CA TYR A 382 10.57 -0.35 5.71
C TYR A 382 10.20 0.62 4.62
N MET A 383 11.08 1.58 4.34
CA MET A 383 10.84 2.64 3.37
C MET A 383 12.14 3.04 2.71
N THR A 384 12.10 3.17 1.39
CA THR A 384 13.26 3.57 0.60
C THR A 384 13.31 5.07 0.46
N ARG A 385 14.50 5.64 0.63
CA ARG A 385 14.74 7.07 0.30
C ARG A 385 15.04 7.21 -1.19
N LEU A 386 14.02 7.00 -2.02
CA LEU A 386 14.19 7.00 -3.48
C LEU A 386 14.49 8.41 -3.99
N PHE A 387 15.52 8.55 -4.84
CA PHE A 387 16.04 9.83 -5.34
C PHE A 387 16.65 10.74 -4.27
N ALA A 388 17.05 10.21 -3.10
CA ALA A 388 17.84 10.98 -2.16
C ALA A 388 19.21 11.36 -2.74
N LEU A 389 19.79 10.47 -3.53
CA LEU A 389 21.07 10.64 -4.20
C LEU A 389 20.92 11.35 -5.55
N PRO A 390 21.94 12.10 -6.02
CA PRO A 390 21.85 12.92 -7.23
C PRO A 390 21.66 12.12 -8.53
N ASP A 391 22.06 10.85 -8.55
CA ASP A 391 22.23 10.07 -9.78
C ASP A 391 21.12 9.01 -10.01
N GLY A 392 19.98 9.45 -10.53
CA GLY A 392 19.00 8.56 -11.15
C GLY A 392 18.21 7.66 -10.19
N TRP A 393 17.79 6.49 -10.70
CA TRP A 393 16.90 5.55 -10.00
C TRP A 393 17.65 4.75 -8.92
N GLU A 394 18.00 5.41 -7.82
CA GLU A 394 18.76 4.85 -6.71
C GLU A 394 18.12 5.18 -5.35
N GLY A 395 18.27 4.28 -4.39
CA GLY A 395 17.80 4.49 -3.01
C GLY A 395 18.04 3.27 -2.14
N ASP A 396 18.63 3.51 -0.97
CA ASP A 396 18.76 2.52 0.09
C ASP A 396 17.39 2.24 0.72
N ALA A 397 17.10 0.96 0.99
CA ALA A 397 15.97 0.57 1.81
C ALA A 397 16.33 0.81 3.27
N MET A 398 15.57 1.69 3.93
CA MET A 398 15.74 2.01 5.34
C MET A 398 14.77 1.19 6.19
N ARG A 399 15.18 0.86 7.41
CA ARG A 399 14.30 0.37 8.48
C ARG A 399 14.20 1.45 9.55
N TYR A 400 12.98 1.82 9.93
CA TYR A 400 12.72 2.74 11.03
C TYR A 400 12.03 1.97 12.15
N ARG A 401 12.56 2.07 13.37
CA ARG A 401 11.83 1.64 14.57
C ARG A 401 11.16 2.85 15.19
N ILE A 402 9.84 2.81 15.26
CA ILE A 402 8.98 3.92 15.67
C ILE A 402 8.26 3.49 16.96
N PRO A 403 8.54 4.13 18.10
CA PRO A 403 7.83 3.84 19.33
C PRO A 403 6.34 4.19 19.21
N ALA A 404 5.49 3.22 19.55
CA ALA A 404 4.05 3.43 19.65
C ALA A 404 3.75 4.40 20.82
N THR A 405 2.89 5.38 20.56
CA THR A 405 2.40 6.38 21.55
C THR A 405 0.92 6.25 21.79
#